data_AF-A0A536FMD1-F1
#
_entry.id   AF-A0A536FMD1-F1
#
_cell.length_a   1.000
_cell.length_b   1.000
_cell.length_c   1.000
_cell.angle_alpha   90.00
_cell.angle_beta   90.00
_cell.angle_gamma   90.00
#
_symmetry.space_group_name_H-M   'P 1'
#
loop_
_entity.id
_entity.type
_entity.pdbx_description
1 polymer ?
#
loop_
_entity_poly.entity_id
_entity_poly.type
_entity_poly.pdbx_seq_one_letter_code
_entity_poly.pdbx_strand_id
1 'polypeptide(L)'
;MLIGFLNRTRIVVAGLAIIALVLGTLIYRDMFVPSKNAASALNLYSVVRRTVTASISGSGNVEPQLQSNVNFKVAGTLTEIDVHVGDHVSSGQKLAAIDPSAQQAAVDQASANLATAQANLQAVLTPLTQNQITQLQNNVASAQQTYNDTVAQVNATNTQDTNQVTADQNQLAADQQTLSFNLTYQNDLLQLSTDKATYQTALTTFNNDATCKGVAFANYSPQCLSEFTAVSAAQTAVANDQAKVNVDTAQVTADQTRLNADTAKQSADRSAGQRSVNQAAASLTGAQDQLRTQTETKPNQIASARAQVANAQAALQTAQQNLNNTTLVAPMDGEVNSINGVVGENVAPGGGTTAEAPGSQAPLPGSAASNAFMVIGNISGMDVVVPFAESDASRLAVNQDVQVTFDAVSNLTISGHVIAVASASTNASGVVNYYATIALN
;
A
#
# COMPACT_ATOMS: atom_id res chain seq x y z
N MET A 1 139.20 -54.36 68.85
CA MET A 1 139.65 -54.24 70.27
C MET A 1 138.54 -53.46 70.97
N LEU A 2 137.65 -53.97 71.82
CA LEU A 2 137.59 -55.13 72.72
C LEU A 2 136.11 -55.58 72.87
N ILE A 3 135.91 -56.72 73.52
CA ILE A 3 134.70 -57.57 73.66
C ILE A 3 133.57 -56.97 74.52
N GLY A 4 132.32 -57.39 74.30
CA GLY A 4 131.24 -57.24 75.30
C GLY A 4 129.87 -57.85 74.91
N PHE A 5 129.66 -59.14 75.22
CA PHE A 5 128.37 -59.86 75.25
C PHE A 5 127.31 -59.10 76.06
N LEU A 6 126.04 -58.99 75.60
CA LEU A 6 124.84 -58.86 76.47
C LEU A 6 123.49 -59.19 75.77
N ASN A 7 122.90 -60.31 76.20
CA ASN A 7 121.55 -60.92 76.11
C ASN A 7 120.41 -60.40 75.20
N ARG A 8 119.97 -61.31 74.30
CA ARG A 8 118.77 -61.26 73.41
C ARG A 8 117.40 -61.26 74.11
N THR A 9 117.31 -61.36 75.44
CA THR A 9 116.04 -61.53 76.17
C THR A 9 115.26 -60.24 76.44
N ARG A 10 115.88 -59.04 76.35
CA ARG A 10 115.18 -57.77 76.66
C ARG A 10 114.37 -57.17 75.51
N ILE A 11 114.65 -57.55 74.26
CA ILE A 11 113.92 -57.04 73.08
C ILE A 11 112.56 -57.76 72.92
N VAL A 12 112.46 -59.03 73.35
CA VAL A 12 111.21 -59.81 73.28
C VAL A 12 110.17 -59.31 74.30
N VAL A 13 110.59 -58.86 75.48
CA VAL A 13 109.69 -58.37 76.54
C VAL A 13 109.06 -57.02 76.16
N ALA A 14 109.80 -56.14 75.48
CA ALA A 14 109.27 -54.86 75.01
C ALA A 14 108.24 -55.04 73.87
N GLY A 15 108.41 -56.04 73.00
CA GLY A 15 107.46 -56.34 71.93
C GLY A 15 106.12 -56.90 72.43
N LEU A 16 106.13 -57.73 73.48
CA LEU A 16 104.90 -58.30 74.05
C LEU A 16 104.03 -57.27 74.79
N ALA A 17 104.64 -56.25 75.41
CA ALA A 17 103.90 -55.21 76.12
C ALA A 17 103.06 -54.32 75.18
N ILE A 18 103.54 -54.08 73.95
CA ILE A 18 102.81 -53.27 72.95
C ILE A 18 101.64 -54.06 72.36
N ILE A 19 101.81 -55.37 72.15
CA ILE A 19 100.73 -56.25 71.67
C ILE A 19 99.59 -56.34 72.70
N ALA A 20 99.91 -56.38 74.00
CA ALA A 20 98.90 -56.39 75.05
C ALA A 20 98.04 -55.10 75.08
N LEU A 21 98.63 -53.95 74.77
CA LEU A 21 97.96 -52.64 74.79
C LEU A 21 97.03 -52.45 73.56
N VAL A 22 97.44 -52.97 72.40
CA VAL A 22 96.61 -52.99 71.18
C VAL A 22 95.45 -53.99 71.31
N LEU A 23 95.69 -55.16 71.91
CA LEU A 23 94.61 -56.13 72.16
C LEU A 23 93.62 -55.61 73.21
N GLY A 24 94.10 -54.93 74.26
CA GLY A 24 93.23 -54.31 75.27
C GLY A 24 92.31 -53.22 74.71
N THR A 25 92.78 -52.42 73.74
CA THR A 25 91.97 -51.37 73.10
C THR A 25 90.97 -51.93 72.08
N LEU A 26 91.31 -53.02 71.37
CA LEU A 26 90.38 -53.67 70.44
C LEU A 26 89.23 -54.39 71.18
N ILE A 27 89.49 -55.03 72.32
CA ILE A 27 88.45 -55.70 73.11
C ILE A 27 87.48 -54.69 73.73
N TYR A 28 87.95 -53.49 74.14
CA TYR A 28 87.06 -52.45 74.68
C TYR A 28 86.11 -51.88 73.62
N ARG A 29 86.52 -51.82 72.35
CA ARG A 29 85.68 -51.29 71.26
C ARG A 29 84.51 -52.23 70.90
N ASP A 30 84.73 -53.54 70.93
CA ASP A 30 83.70 -54.51 70.51
C ASP A 30 82.66 -54.80 71.61
N MET A 31 82.95 -54.53 72.89
CA MET A 31 82.03 -54.87 73.98
C MET A 31 81.10 -53.74 74.43
N PHE A 32 81.32 -52.47 74.04
CA PHE A 32 80.56 -51.32 74.56
C PHE A 32 79.83 -50.44 73.52
N VAL A 33 79.73 -50.88 72.26
CA VAL A 33 78.91 -50.19 71.23
C VAL A 33 77.75 -51.08 70.76
N PRO A 34 76.55 -50.95 71.33
CA PRO A 34 75.38 -51.69 70.85
C PRO A 34 74.90 -51.20 69.48
N SER A 35 74.75 -52.16 68.56
CA SER A 35 74.34 -52.00 67.16
C SER A 35 72.85 -51.71 67.00
N LYS A 36 72.47 -50.83 66.05
CA LYS A 36 71.09 -50.68 65.59
C LYS A 36 70.89 -51.43 64.26
N ASN A 37 70.17 -52.56 64.32
CA ASN A 37 69.60 -53.21 63.14
C ASN A 37 68.21 -52.63 62.84
N ALA A 38 67.92 -52.33 61.58
CA ALA A 38 66.56 -52.08 61.09
C ALA A 38 66.36 -52.74 59.72
N ALA A 39 65.39 -53.64 59.64
CA ALA A 39 65.04 -54.44 58.47
C ALA A 39 64.32 -53.62 57.38
N SER A 40 64.56 -53.98 56.11
CA SER A 40 63.89 -53.39 54.95
C SER A 40 62.40 -53.77 54.85
N ALA A 41 61.53 -52.80 54.59
CA ALA A 41 60.11 -52.98 54.30
C ALA A 41 59.79 -52.61 52.83
N LEU A 42 58.97 -53.42 52.16
CA LEU A 42 58.39 -53.11 50.84
C LEU A 42 57.29 -52.03 50.96
N ASN A 43 57.31 -51.03 50.08
CA ASN A 43 56.21 -50.07 49.93
C ASN A 43 55.11 -50.65 49.03
N LEU A 44 53.99 -51.05 49.64
CA LEU A 44 52.72 -51.31 48.97
C LEU A 44 51.88 -50.02 49.02
N TYR A 45 51.43 -49.52 47.87
CA TYR A 45 50.51 -48.38 47.80
C TYR A 45 49.07 -48.88 47.75
N SER A 46 48.22 -48.32 48.60
CA SER A 46 46.77 -48.55 48.58
C SER A 46 46.13 -47.82 47.41
N VAL A 47 45.45 -48.54 46.52
CA VAL A 47 44.67 -47.94 45.42
C VAL A 47 43.32 -47.49 46.00
N VAL A 48 43.14 -46.17 46.11
CA VAL A 48 41.87 -45.56 46.50
C VAL A 48 41.16 -45.07 45.24
N ARG A 49 39.87 -45.43 45.07
CA ARG A 49 39.04 -44.79 44.05
C ARG A 49 38.93 -43.30 44.39
N ARG A 50 39.53 -42.46 43.54
CA ARG A 50 39.34 -41.02 43.55
C ARG A 50 38.52 -40.62 42.34
N THR A 51 37.68 -39.61 42.52
CA THR A 51 37.01 -38.96 41.41
C THR A 51 38.08 -38.29 40.55
N VAL A 52 38.18 -38.68 39.28
CA VAL A 52 39.04 -38.00 38.31
C VAL A 52 38.23 -36.85 37.74
N THR A 53 38.55 -35.63 38.17
CA THR A 53 37.97 -34.41 37.60
C THR A 53 38.75 -34.04 36.36
N ALA A 54 38.13 -34.13 35.19
CA ALA A 54 38.68 -33.56 33.97
C ALA A 54 38.40 -32.06 33.95
N SER A 55 39.44 -31.24 34.04
CA SER A 55 39.32 -29.78 33.93
C SER A 55 39.60 -29.35 32.49
N ILE A 56 38.69 -28.57 31.91
CA ILE A 56 38.92 -27.87 30.66
C ILE A 56 39.37 -26.46 31.04
N SER A 57 40.50 -26.02 30.50
CA SER A 57 41.00 -24.66 30.68
C SER A 57 40.81 -23.87 29.40
N GLY A 58 40.25 -22.66 29.50
CA GLY A 58 40.15 -21.71 28.40
C GLY A 58 40.50 -20.31 28.87
N SER A 59 40.98 -19.48 27.96
CA SER A 59 41.26 -18.06 28.20
C SER A 59 40.22 -17.21 27.49
N GLY A 60 39.56 -16.30 28.20
CA GLY A 60 38.54 -15.41 27.65
C GLY A 60 38.66 -13.99 28.18
N ASN A 61 37.82 -13.11 27.66
CA ASN A 61 37.75 -11.72 28.04
C ASN A 61 36.65 -11.52 29.08
N VAL A 62 36.87 -10.58 30.01
CA VAL A 62 35.89 -10.16 31.01
C VAL A 62 35.12 -8.98 30.44
N GLU A 63 33.80 -9.07 30.40
CA GLU A 63 32.91 -8.06 29.83
C GLU A 63 31.76 -7.73 30.81
N PRO A 64 31.20 -6.51 30.78
CA PRO A 64 30.00 -6.18 31.55
C PRO A 64 28.81 -7.07 31.15
N GLN A 65 28.00 -7.48 32.12
CA GLN A 65 26.79 -8.29 31.87
C GLN A 65 25.76 -7.58 31.00
N LEU A 66 25.69 -6.24 31.11
CA LEU A 66 24.76 -5.42 30.36
C LEU A 66 25.52 -4.28 29.70
N GLN A 67 25.47 -4.24 28.37
CA GLN A 67 26.05 -3.17 27.57
C GLN A 67 25.04 -2.72 26.51
N SER A 68 24.94 -1.41 26.28
CA SER A 68 24.07 -0.85 25.25
C SER A 68 24.83 0.15 24.38
N ASN A 69 24.74 -0.06 23.07
CA ASN A 69 25.26 0.87 22.07
C ASN A 69 24.20 1.91 21.74
N VAL A 70 24.54 3.18 21.91
CA VAL A 70 23.62 4.31 21.73
C VAL A 70 24.04 5.11 20.50
N ASN A 71 23.10 5.31 19.57
CA ASN A 71 23.34 5.92 18.27
C ASN A 71 22.27 6.96 17.91
N PHE A 72 22.67 8.00 17.19
CA PHE A 72 21.72 8.93 16.59
C PHE A 72 20.93 8.25 15.48
N LYS A 73 19.61 8.44 15.49
CA LYS A 73 18.69 7.89 14.47
C LYS A 73 18.51 8.83 13.28
N VAL A 74 19.00 10.06 13.38
CA VAL A 74 18.94 11.10 12.35
C VAL A 74 20.33 11.70 12.14
N ALA A 75 20.61 12.19 10.94
CA ALA A 75 21.87 12.87 10.64
C ALA A 75 21.86 14.32 11.14
N GLY A 76 23.01 14.83 11.57
CA GLY A 76 23.19 16.24 11.88
C GLY A 76 24.49 16.55 12.60
N THR A 77 24.75 17.83 12.81
CA THR A 77 25.95 18.33 13.49
C THR A 77 25.77 18.23 15.00
N LEU A 78 26.75 17.63 15.68
CA LEU A 78 26.76 17.50 17.13
C LEU A 78 26.95 18.86 17.80
N THR A 79 26.01 19.28 18.64
CA THR A 79 26.03 20.58 19.32
C THR A 79 26.57 20.49 20.75
N GLU A 80 26.28 19.38 21.44
CA GLU A 80 26.66 19.19 22.83
C GLU A 80 26.82 17.72 23.18
N ILE A 81 27.73 17.46 24.13
CA ILE A 81 27.93 16.18 24.80
C ILE A 81 27.92 16.52 26.30
N ASP A 82 26.96 15.95 27.04
CA ASP A 82 26.69 16.29 28.43
C ASP A 82 27.35 15.34 29.44
N VAL A 83 28.07 14.32 28.94
CA VAL A 83 28.68 13.25 29.75
C VAL A 83 30.12 12.99 29.32
N HIS A 84 30.94 12.50 30.25
CA HIS A 84 32.31 12.08 30.01
C HIS A 84 32.46 10.56 30.16
N VAL A 85 33.53 10.01 29.59
CA VAL A 85 33.91 8.61 29.81
C VAL A 85 34.16 8.41 31.31
N GLY A 86 33.49 7.42 31.90
CA GLY A 86 33.51 7.14 33.33
C GLY A 86 32.36 7.74 34.13
N ASP A 87 31.50 8.57 33.53
CA ASP A 87 30.33 9.12 34.23
C ASP A 87 29.22 8.05 34.36
N HIS A 88 28.58 8.01 35.53
CA HIS A 88 27.35 7.24 35.73
C HIS A 88 26.15 7.99 35.18
N VAL A 89 25.38 7.31 34.32
CA VAL A 89 24.17 7.83 33.70
C VAL A 89 22.95 7.00 34.09
N SER A 90 21.82 7.67 34.24
CA SER A 90 20.53 7.03 34.50
C SER A 90 19.73 6.86 33.20
N SER A 91 18.86 5.86 33.14
CA SER A 91 17.93 5.65 32.03
C SER A 91 17.09 6.90 31.75
N GLY A 92 17.05 7.32 30.50
CA GLY A 92 16.38 8.53 30.02
C GLY A 92 17.21 9.81 30.17
N GLN A 93 18.40 9.76 30.77
CA GLN A 93 19.30 10.92 30.86
C GLN A 93 19.78 11.33 29.48
N LYS A 94 19.76 12.63 29.20
CA LYS A 94 20.33 13.23 27.99
C LYS A 94 21.86 13.08 28.00
N LEU A 95 22.39 12.53 26.92
CA LEU A 95 23.81 12.23 26.74
C LEU A 95 24.47 13.20 25.79
N ALA A 96 23.80 13.51 24.69
CA ALA A 96 24.28 14.36 23.63
C ALA A 96 23.10 14.90 22.80
N ALA A 97 23.31 15.99 22.07
CA ALA A 97 22.32 16.49 21.12
C ALA A 97 22.98 16.97 19.82
N ILE A 98 22.22 16.89 18.73
CA ILE A 98 22.56 17.48 17.44
C ILE A 98 21.67 18.69 17.16
N ASP A 99 22.09 19.54 16.21
CA ASP A 99 21.33 20.73 15.80
C ASP A 99 19.92 20.33 15.32
N PRO A 100 18.85 20.77 16.02
CA PRO A 100 17.48 20.42 15.69
C PRO A 100 16.87 21.31 14.59
N SER A 101 17.60 22.30 14.08
CA SER A 101 17.05 23.34 13.18
C SER A 101 16.33 22.76 11.96
N ALA A 102 16.90 21.74 11.30
CA ALA A 102 16.30 21.09 10.15
C ALA A 102 15.04 20.28 10.51
N GLN A 103 15.08 19.55 11.63
CA GLN A 103 13.94 18.75 12.11
C GLN A 103 12.81 19.64 12.62
N GLN A 104 13.12 20.76 13.26
CA GLN A 104 12.13 21.76 13.68
C GLN A 104 11.45 22.40 12.45
N ALA A 105 12.22 22.79 11.43
CA ALA A 105 11.65 23.30 10.19
C ALA A 105 10.73 22.25 9.51
N ALA A 106 11.08 20.96 9.58
CA ALA A 106 10.23 19.88 9.09
C ALA A 106 8.93 19.73 9.91
N VAL A 107 8.98 19.88 11.23
CA VAL A 107 7.79 19.91 12.11
C VAL A 107 6.91 21.11 11.78
N ASP A 108 7.49 22.29 11.63
CA ASP A 108 6.75 23.51 11.30
C ASP A 108 6.04 23.36 9.94
N GLN A 109 6.74 22.84 8.92
CA GLN A 109 6.15 22.55 7.62
C GLN A 109 5.03 21.51 7.69
N ALA A 110 5.23 20.42 8.43
CA ALA A 110 4.22 19.38 8.57
C ALA A 110 2.98 19.89 9.35
N SER A 111 3.19 20.75 10.35
CA SER A 111 2.11 21.39 11.11
C SER A 111 1.28 22.34 10.24
N ALA A 112 1.93 23.12 9.36
CA ALA A 112 1.25 23.98 8.39
C ALA A 112 0.43 23.17 7.37
N ASN A 113 0.99 22.05 6.90
CA ASN A 113 0.28 21.13 6.02
C ASN A 113 -0.95 20.51 6.70
N LEU A 114 -0.84 20.12 7.97
CA LEU A 114 -1.96 19.64 8.77
C LEU A 114 -3.04 20.73 8.94
N ALA A 115 -2.64 21.96 9.26
CA ALA A 115 -3.57 23.08 9.39
C ALA A 115 -4.34 23.35 8.09
N THR A 116 -3.66 23.27 6.93
CA THR A 116 -4.32 23.40 5.62
C THR A 116 -5.28 22.23 5.35
N ALA A 117 -4.89 21.00 5.66
CA ALA A 117 -5.76 19.83 5.51
C ALA A 117 -7.02 19.92 6.41
N GLN A 118 -6.86 20.42 7.64
CA GLN A 118 -7.96 20.66 8.57
C GLN A 118 -8.90 21.77 8.07
N ALA A 119 -8.35 22.87 7.55
CA ALA A 119 -9.15 23.94 6.94
C ALA A 119 -9.96 23.43 5.74
N ASN A 120 -9.36 22.58 4.90
CA ASN A 120 -10.05 21.94 3.78
C ASN A 120 -11.17 21.00 4.26
N LEU A 121 -10.92 20.19 5.29
CA LEU A 121 -11.97 19.35 5.90
C LEU A 121 -13.12 20.20 6.45
N GLN A 122 -12.82 21.30 7.14
CA GLN A 122 -13.84 22.20 7.67
C GLN A 122 -14.68 22.85 6.56
N ALA A 123 -14.05 23.24 5.45
CA ALA A 123 -14.74 23.75 4.27
C ALA A 123 -15.75 22.74 3.70
N VAL A 124 -15.38 21.45 3.66
CA VAL A 124 -16.26 20.38 3.16
C VAL A 124 -17.36 20.02 4.16
N LEU A 125 -17.05 20.03 5.46
CA LEU A 125 -18.01 19.76 6.55
C LEU A 125 -19.09 20.83 6.68
N THR A 126 -18.83 22.05 6.18
CA THR A 126 -19.83 23.11 6.21
C THR A 126 -21.07 22.64 5.44
N PRO A 127 -22.22 22.45 6.13
CA PRO A 127 -23.42 21.95 5.49
C PRO A 127 -23.91 22.95 4.45
N LEU A 128 -24.66 22.47 3.45
CA LEU A 128 -25.38 23.38 2.57
C LEU A 128 -26.27 24.26 3.43
N THR A 129 -26.23 25.55 3.18
CA THR A 129 -27.15 26.48 3.84
C THR A 129 -28.58 26.09 3.49
N GLN A 130 -29.53 26.33 4.40
CA GLN A 130 -30.94 26.06 4.13
C GLN A 130 -31.40 26.76 2.84
N ASN A 131 -30.88 27.96 2.56
CA ASN A 131 -31.15 28.69 1.31
C ASN A 131 -30.71 27.91 0.06
N GLN A 132 -29.55 27.25 0.08
CA GLN A 132 -29.06 26.44 -1.06
C GLN A 132 -29.92 25.19 -1.27
N ILE A 133 -30.29 24.49 -0.19
CA ILE A 133 -31.18 23.32 -0.28
C ILE A 133 -32.55 23.74 -0.82
N THR A 134 -33.13 24.80 -0.28
CA THR A 134 -34.40 25.36 -0.76
C THR A 134 -34.31 25.78 -2.22
N GLN A 135 -33.21 26.39 -2.68
CA GLN A 135 -33.01 26.72 -4.10
C GLN A 135 -32.98 25.47 -4.98
N LEU A 136 -32.26 24.42 -4.59
CA LEU A 136 -32.23 23.16 -5.34
C LEU A 136 -33.61 22.48 -5.39
N GLN A 137 -34.34 22.49 -4.27
CA GLN A 137 -35.71 21.98 -4.20
C GLN A 137 -36.66 22.80 -5.09
N ASN A 138 -36.56 24.13 -5.06
CA ASN A 138 -37.35 25.01 -5.91
C ASN A 138 -37.05 24.80 -7.39
N ASN A 139 -35.80 24.50 -7.75
CA ASN A 139 -35.43 24.15 -9.12
C ASN A 139 -36.09 22.84 -9.57
N VAL A 140 -36.07 21.80 -8.73
CA VAL A 140 -36.78 20.53 -9.01
C VAL A 140 -38.29 20.77 -9.12
N ALA A 141 -38.88 21.54 -8.21
CA ALA A 141 -40.31 21.85 -8.24
C ALA A 141 -40.70 22.63 -9.50
N SER A 142 -39.90 23.62 -9.90
CA SER A 142 -40.14 24.42 -11.11
C SER A 142 -39.99 23.58 -12.39
N ALA A 143 -39.00 22.69 -12.44
CA ALA A 143 -38.82 21.75 -13.54
C ALA A 143 -39.96 20.73 -13.63
N GLN A 144 -40.45 20.24 -12.47
CA GLN A 144 -41.60 19.34 -12.41
C GLN A 144 -42.87 20.03 -12.89
N GLN A 145 -43.08 21.28 -12.51
CA GLN A 145 -44.22 22.08 -12.97
C GLN A 145 -44.15 22.27 -14.49
N THR A 146 -42.97 22.64 -15.02
CA THR A 146 -42.75 22.80 -16.46
C THR A 146 -43.04 21.51 -17.23
N TYR A 147 -42.63 20.35 -16.70
CA TYR A 147 -42.94 19.05 -17.27
C TYR A 147 -44.45 18.79 -17.30
N ASN A 148 -45.14 19.00 -16.18
CA ASN A 148 -46.58 18.80 -16.09
C ASN A 148 -47.35 19.73 -17.05
N ASP A 149 -46.98 21.01 -17.11
CA ASP A 149 -47.58 21.99 -18.01
C ASP A 149 -47.33 21.65 -19.48
N THR A 150 -46.13 21.17 -19.81
CA THR A 150 -45.80 20.72 -21.18
C THR A 150 -46.64 19.51 -21.58
N VAL A 151 -46.79 18.52 -20.70
CA VAL A 151 -47.64 17.34 -20.94
C VAL A 151 -49.10 17.76 -21.10
N ALA A 152 -49.61 18.64 -20.24
CA ALA A 152 -50.96 19.16 -20.34
C ALA A 152 -51.19 19.91 -21.67
N GLN A 153 -50.25 20.76 -22.08
CA GLN A 153 -50.31 21.50 -23.34
C GLN A 153 -50.31 20.57 -24.55
N VAL A 154 -49.45 19.55 -24.57
CA VAL A 154 -49.41 18.56 -25.66
C VAL A 154 -50.71 17.77 -25.74
N ASN A 155 -51.26 17.36 -24.60
CA ASN A 155 -52.55 16.66 -24.56
C ASN A 155 -53.71 17.54 -25.05
N ALA A 156 -53.70 18.84 -24.70
CA ALA A 156 -54.69 19.80 -25.18
C ALA A 156 -54.61 19.99 -26.70
N THR A 157 -53.40 20.18 -27.25
CA THR A 157 -53.19 20.29 -28.70
C THR A 157 -53.61 19.02 -29.43
N ASN A 158 -53.21 17.84 -28.94
CA ASN A 158 -53.62 16.56 -29.53
C ASN A 158 -55.14 16.37 -29.54
N THR A 159 -55.82 16.82 -28.49
CA THR A 159 -57.29 16.78 -28.41
C THR A 159 -57.92 17.73 -29.42
N GLN A 160 -57.41 18.96 -29.53
CA GLN A 160 -57.88 19.94 -30.50
C GLN A 160 -57.72 19.44 -31.94
N ASP A 161 -56.54 18.91 -32.31
CA ASP A 161 -56.29 18.39 -33.65
C ASP A 161 -57.17 17.17 -33.95
N THR A 162 -57.39 16.30 -32.96
CA THR A 162 -58.29 15.13 -33.12
C THR A 162 -59.74 15.58 -33.36
N ASN A 163 -60.20 16.60 -32.63
CA ASN A 163 -61.53 17.16 -32.83
C ASN A 163 -61.67 17.81 -34.21
N GLN A 164 -60.64 18.53 -34.66
CA GLN A 164 -60.64 19.17 -35.98
C GLN A 164 -60.64 18.12 -37.11
N VAL A 165 -59.77 17.11 -37.04
CA VAL A 165 -59.76 16.01 -38.02
C VAL A 165 -61.10 15.27 -38.05
N THR A 166 -61.71 15.04 -36.89
CA THR A 166 -63.04 14.40 -36.81
C THR A 166 -64.12 15.28 -37.44
N ALA A 167 -64.08 16.60 -37.22
CA ALA A 167 -65.01 17.55 -37.84
C ALA A 167 -64.87 17.55 -39.37
N ASP A 168 -63.64 17.58 -39.88
CA ASP A 168 -63.35 17.54 -41.31
C ASP A 168 -63.75 16.20 -41.95
N GLN A 169 -63.53 15.07 -41.26
CA GLN A 169 -64.00 13.75 -41.70
C GLN A 169 -65.52 13.70 -41.82
N ASN A 170 -66.23 14.24 -40.82
CA ASN A 170 -67.69 14.28 -40.82
C ASN A 170 -68.23 15.19 -41.93
N GLN A 171 -67.59 16.34 -42.17
CA GLN A 171 -67.98 17.27 -43.23
C GLN A 171 -67.75 16.64 -44.61
N LEU A 172 -66.58 16.03 -44.83
CA LEU A 172 -66.29 15.32 -46.07
C LEU A 172 -67.31 14.20 -46.34
N ALA A 173 -67.67 13.42 -45.32
CA ALA A 173 -68.68 12.38 -45.45
C ALA A 173 -70.07 12.96 -45.81
N ALA A 174 -70.45 14.08 -45.19
CA ALA A 174 -71.70 14.77 -45.49
C ALA A 174 -71.74 15.33 -46.93
N ASP A 175 -70.64 15.93 -47.40
CA ASP A 175 -70.52 16.49 -48.74
C ASP A 175 -70.47 15.38 -49.80
N GLN A 176 -69.78 14.27 -49.53
CA GLN A 176 -69.80 13.08 -50.39
C GLN A 176 -71.20 12.49 -50.51
N GLN A 177 -71.93 12.40 -49.40
CA GLN A 177 -73.31 11.92 -49.41
C GLN A 177 -74.21 12.86 -50.22
N THR A 178 -74.07 14.17 -50.04
CA THR A 178 -74.82 15.19 -50.77
C THR A 178 -74.54 15.12 -52.27
N LEU A 179 -73.27 14.99 -52.66
CA LEU A 179 -72.86 14.81 -54.05
C LEU A 179 -73.47 13.54 -54.67
N SER A 180 -73.49 12.42 -53.93
CA SER A 180 -74.05 11.15 -54.42
C SER A 180 -75.55 11.21 -54.73
N PHE A 181 -76.28 12.10 -54.06
CA PHE A 181 -77.71 12.34 -54.30
C PHE A 181 -77.99 13.51 -55.24
N ASN A 182 -76.97 14.25 -55.67
CA ASN A 182 -77.14 15.39 -56.55
C ASN A 182 -77.51 14.91 -57.97
N LEU A 183 -78.73 15.25 -58.40
CA LEU A 183 -79.24 14.81 -59.70
C LEU A 183 -78.49 15.47 -60.88
N THR A 184 -78.04 16.71 -60.73
CA THR A 184 -77.22 17.41 -61.74
C THR A 184 -75.92 16.66 -61.97
N TYR A 185 -75.21 16.32 -60.89
CA TYR A 185 -73.97 15.54 -60.94
C TYR A 185 -74.16 14.19 -61.63
N GLN A 186 -75.22 13.46 -61.29
CA GLN A 186 -75.54 12.17 -61.91
C GLN A 186 -75.82 12.31 -63.42
N ASN A 187 -76.52 13.38 -63.83
CA ASN A 187 -76.79 13.66 -65.23
C ASN A 187 -75.52 14.09 -65.98
N ASP A 188 -74.68 14.95 -65.40
CA ASP A 188 -73.42 15.41 -66.00
C ASP A 188 -72.42 14.26 -66.16
N LEU A 189 -72.38 13.29 -65.21
CA LEU A 189 -71.62 12.06 -65.37
C LEU A 189 -72.11 11.20 -66.53
N LEU A 190 -73.42 11.06 -66.69
CA LEU A 190 -74.02 10.29 -67.79
C LEU A 190 -73.74 10.95 -69.16
N GLN A 191 -73.86 12.28 -69.23
CA GLN A 191 -73.55 13.05 -70.44
C GLN A 191 -72.06 12.95 -70.77
N LEU A 192 -71.18 13.14 -69.80
CA LEU A 192 -69.74 12.94 -69.97
C LEU A 192 -69.38 11.54 -70.50
N SER A 193 -70.05 10.49 -70.00
CA SER A 193 -69.87 9.13 -70.50
C SER A 193 -70.34 8.98 -71.96
N THR A 194 -71.45 9.61 -72.31
CA THR A 194 -72.03 9.60 -73.67
C THR A 194 -71.14 10.36 -74.65
N ASP A 195 -70.66 11.54 -74.27
CA ASP A 195 -69.77 12.37 -75.08
C ASP A 195 -68.39 11.73 -75.26
N LYS A 196 -67.87 11.04 -74.23
CA LYS A 196 -66.65 10.23 -74.36
C LYS A 196 -66.83 9.09 -75.38
N ALA A 197 -67.98 8.42 -75.38
CA ALA A 197 -68.29 7.38 -76.37
C ALA A 197 -68.44 7.96 -77.79
N THR A 198 -69.06 9.13 -77.92
CA THR A 198 -69.20 9.86 -79.20
C THR A 198 -67.85 10.31 -79.73
N TYR A 199 -67.00 10.87 -78.88
CA TYR A 199 -65.62 11.22 -79.21
C TYR A 199 -64.82 10.01 -79.68
N GLN A 200 -64.90 8.89 -78.98
CA GLN A 200 -64.21 7.66 -79.37
C GLN A 200 -64.71 7.12 -80.72
N THR A 201 -66.02 7.20 -80.98
CA THR A 201 -66.61 6.80 -82.26
C THR A 201 -66.12 7.71 -83.39
N ALA A 202 -66.19 9.03 -83.21
CA ALA A 202 -65.71 10.01 -84.19
C ALA A 202 -64.21 9.84 -84.49
N LEU A 203 -63.40 9.60 -83.46
CA LEU A 203 -61.97 9.34 -83.58
C LEU A 203 -61.69 8.05 -84.35
N THR A 204 -62.48 7.00 -84.10
CA THR A 204 -62.35 5.71 -84.79
C THR A 204 -62.73 5.84 -86.26
N THR A 205 -63.81 6.54 -86.58
CA THR A 205 -64.22 6.84 -87.97
C THR A 205 -63.12 7.60 -88.71
N PHE A 206 -62.64 8.72 -88.14
CA PHE A 206 -61.59 9.54 -88.73
C PHE A 206 -60.28 8.76 -88.97
N ASN A 207 -59.86 7.92 -88.02
CA ASN A 207 -58.62 7.14 -88.14
C ASN A 207 -58.72 5.96 -89.11
N ASN A 208 -59.93 5.40 -89.31
CA ASN A 208 -60.17 4.28 -90.20
C ASN A 208 -60.49 4.72 -91.64
N ASP A 209 -60.79 6.01 -91.88
CA ASP A 209 -60.94 6.54 -93.23
C ASP A 209 -59.57 6.62 -93.93
N ALA A 210 -59.39 5.75 -94.93
CA ALA A 210 -58.17 5.68 -95.74
C ALA A 210 -57.92 6.96 -96.57
N THR A 211 -58.95 7.76 -96.83
CA THR A 211 -58.84 9.03 -97.59
C THR A 211 -58.30 10.18 -96.75
N CYS A 212 -58.34 10.07 -95.42
CA CYS A 212 -57.85 11.09 -94.48
C CYS A 212 -56.48 10.76 -93.90
N LYS A 213 -56.07 9.50 -93.97
CA LYS A 213 -54.82 9.00 -93.40
C LYS A 213 -53.59 9.47 -94.19
N GLY A 214 -52.69 10.21 -93.53
CA GLY A 214 -51.40 10.64 -94.10
C GLY A 214 -51.47 11.89 -94.97
N VAL A 215 -52.63 12.54 -95.05
CA VAL A 215 -52.83 13.80 -95.78
C VAL A 215 -52.51 14.97 -94.85
N ALA A 216 -51.88 16.04 -95.36
CA ALA A 216 -51.69 17.26 -94.58
C ALA A 216 -53.02 18.01 -94.45
N PHE A 217 -53.26 18.68 -93.30
CA PHE A 217 -54.51 19.42 -93.02
C PHE A 217 -54.93 20.38 -94.13
N ALA A 218 -53.95 21.06 -94.77
CA ALA A 218 -54.21 22.00 -95.88
C ALA A 218 -54.83 21.34 -97.13
N ASN A 219 -54.75 20.01 -97.26
CA ASN A 219 -55.20 19.24 -98.43
C ASN A 219 -56.36 18.28 -98.09
N TYR A 220 -57.09 18.51 -97.01
CA TYR A 220 -58.23 17.66 -96.64
C TYR A 220 -59.36 17.75 -97.67
N SER A 221 -59.93 16.60 -98.01
CA SER A 221 -61.19 16.54 -98.76
C SER A 221 -62.33 17.11 -97.91
N PRO A 222 -63.46 17.52 -98.52
CA PRO A 222 -64.64 17.96 -97.76
C PRO A 222 -65.13 16.93 -96.73
N GLN A 223 -64.97 15.63 -97.03
CA GLN A 223 -65.29 14.53 -96.11
C GLN A 223 -64.34 14.49 -94.91
N CYS A 224 -63.02 14.56 -95.14
CA CYS A 224 -62.03 14.59 -94.06
C CYS A 224 -62.16 15.83 -93.17
N LEU A 225 -62.49 16.98 -93.76
CA LEU A 225 -62.74 18.19 -92.99
C LEU A 225 -63.98 18.02 -92.09
N SER A 226 -65.06 17.44 -92.62
CA SER A 226 -66.27 17.12 -91.84
C SER A 226 -65.97 16.19 -90.66
N GLU A 227 -65.27 15.08 -90.90
CA GLU A 227 -64.91 14.13 -89.84
C GLU A 227 -63.98 14.75 -88.79
N PHE A 228 -62.99 15.54 -89.22
CA PHE A 228 -62.13 16.29 -88.31
C PHE A 228 -62.92 17.29 -87.45
N THR A 229 -63.87 18.02 -88.04
CA THR A 229 -64.75 18.92 -87.27
C THR A 229 -65.67 18.17 -86.31
N ALA A 230 -66.07 16.93 -86.64
CA ALA A 230 -66.86 16.09 -85.74
C ALA A 230 -66.03 15.64 -84.52
N VAL A 231 -64.76 15.27 -84.73
CA VAL A 231 -63.82 14.93 -83.64
C VAL A 231 -63.58 16.13 -82.72
N SER A 232 -63.31 17.32 -83.28
CA SER A 232 -63.04 18.52 -82.48
C SER A 232 -64.29 19.01 -81.72
N ALA A 233 -65.47 18.89 -82.32
CA ALA A 233 -66.74 19.18 -81.64
C ALA A 233 -66.98 18.21 -80.47
N ALA A 234 -66.79 16.90 -80.68
CA ALA A 234 -66.94 15.89 -79.63
C ALA A 234 -65.90 16.08 -78.51
N GLN A 235 -64.65 16.43 -78.85
CA GLN A 235 -63.62 16.75 -77.86
C GLN A 235 -64.00 17.96 -76.99
N THR A 236 -64.57 19.01 -77.61
CA THR A 236 -65.05 20.19 -76.89
C THR A 236 -66.22 19.86 -75.97
N ALA A 237 -67.14 18.99 -76.42
CA ALA A 237 -68.25 18.53 -75.61
C ALA A 237 -67.78 17.77 -74.35
N VAL A 238 -66.85 16.82 -74.51
CA VAL A 238 -66.17 16.13 -73.40
C VAL A 238 -65.51 17.12 -72.43
N ALA A 239 -64.81 18.13 -72.94
CA ALA A 239 -64.15 19.13 -72.10
C ALA A 239 -65.16 19.96 -71.29
N ASN A 240 -66.29 20.36 -71.90
CA ASN A 240 -67.35 21.11 -71.23
C ASN A 240 -68.03 20.29 -70.12
N ASP A 241 -68.37 19.02 -70.38
CA ASP A 241 -69.00 18.18 -69.37
C ASP A 241 -68.02 17.75 -68.27
N GLN A 242 -66.75 17.55 -68.61
CA GLN A 242 -65.70 17.36 -67.60
C GLN A 242 -65.58 18.59 -66.69
N ALA A 243 -65.73 19.81 -67.24
CA ALA A 243 -65.71 21.02 -66.44
C ALA A 243 -66.91 21.10 -65.47
N LYS A 244 -68.12 20.66 -65.89
CA LYS A 244 -69.29 20.59 -65.00
C LYS A 244 -69.10 19.60 -63.86
N VAL A 245 -68.62 18.38 -64.17
CA VAL A 245 -68.27 17.36 -63.16
C VAL A 245 -67.23 17.89 -62.17
N ASN A 246 -66.24 18.66 -62.64
CA ASN A 246 -65.25 19.28 -61.77
C ASN A 246 -65.85 20.36 -60.86
N VAL A 247 -66.85 21.11 -61.33
CA VAL A 247 -67.58 22.10 -60.51
C VAL A 247 -68.37 21.40 -59.40
N ASP A 248 -69.07 20.30 -59.72
CA ASP A 248 -69.86 19.55 -58.73
C ASP A 248 -68.98 18.87 -57.68
N THR A 249 -67.80 18.39 -58.07
CA THR A 249 -66.84 17.72 -57.17
C THR A 249 -65.91 18.69 -56.42
N ALA A 250 -66.01 20.00 -56.68
CA ALA A 250 -65.10 21.00 -56.13
C ALA A 250 -65.13 21.04 -54.60
N GLN A 251 -66.33 20.97 -54.00
CA GLN A 251 -66.49 21.02 -52.55
C GLN A 251 -65.88 19.79 -51.86
N VAL A 252 -66.16 18.59 -52.37
CA VAL A 252 -65.57 17.33 -51.87
C VAL A 252 -64.03 17.36 -51.98
N THR A 253 -63.49 17.92 -53.07
CA THR A 253 -62.04 18.05 -53.25
C THR A 253 -61.43 19.05 -52.27
N ALA A 254 -62.11 20.17 -51.99
CA ALA A 254 -61.68 21.14 -50.99
C ALA A 254 -61.65 20.52 -49.59
N ASP A 255 -62.68 19.78 -49.23
CA ASP A 255 -62.81 19.08 -47.94
C ASP A 255 -61.76 17.99 -47.77
N GLN A 256 -61.50 17.20 -48.82
CA GLN A 256 -60.41 16.21 -48.82
C GLN A 256 -59.05 16.88 -48.62
N THR A 257 -58.84 18.06 -49.22
CA THR A 257 -57.59 18.82 -49.07
C THR A 257 -57.42 19.36 -47.65
N ARG A 258 -58.49 19.88 -47.02
CA ARG A 258 -58.48 20.31 -45.61
C ARG A 258 -58.19 19.15 -44.67
N LEU A 259 -58.88 18.01 -44.85
CA LEU A 259 -58.64 16.81 -44.07
C LEU A 259 -57.18 16.32 -44.16
N ASN A 260 -56.61 16.31 -45.37
CA ASN A 260 -55.21 15.94 -45.57
C ASN A 260 -54.25 16.92 -44.87
N ALA A 261 -54.53 18.23 -44.93
CA ALA A 261 -53.73 19.26 -44.27
C ALA A 261 -53.79 19.14 -42.74
N ASP A 262 -54.98 18.91 -42.17
CA ASP A 262 -55.16 18.78 -40.72
C ASP A 262 -54.62 17.46 -40.19
N THR A 263 -54.70 16.38 -40.96
CA THR A 263 -54.03 15.11 -40.63
C THR A 263 -52.50 15.27 -40.63
N ALA A 264 -51.95 15.99 -41.62
CA ALA A 264 -50.52 16.28 -41.66
C ALA A 264 -50.09 17.16 -40.47
N LYS A 265 -50.88 18.21 -40.15
CA LYS A 265 -50.68 19.06 -38.98
C LYS A 265 -50.66 18.26 -37.68
N GLN A 266 -51.66 17.39 -37.47
CA GLN A 266 -51.75 16.52 -36.30
C GLN A 266 -50.48 15.65 -36.12
N SER A 267 -49.94 15.10 -37.21
CA SER A 267 -48.72 14.28 -37.16
C SER A 267 -47.47 15.11 -36.80
N ALA A 268 -47.39 16.34 -37.29
CA ALA A 268 -46.31 17.27 -37.00
C ALA A 268 -46.37 17.74 -35.53
N ASP A 269 -47.56 18.07 -35.03
CA ASP A 269 -47.77 18.54 -33.66
C ASP A 269 -47.52 17.44 -32.63
N ARG A 270 -47.88 16.18 -32.91
CA ARG A 270 -47.48 15.02 -32.09
C ARG A 270 -45.96 14.88 -31.99
N SER A 271 -45.27 15.01 -33.12
CA SER A 271 -43.81 14.90 -33.17
C SER A 271 -43.11 16.08 -32.48
N ALA A 272 -43.65 17.29 -32.61
CA ALA A 272 -43.19 18.47 -31.88
C ALA A 272 -43.45 18.34 -30.37
N GLY A 273 -44.66 17.92 -30.00
CA GLY A 273 -45.07 17.71 -28.61
C GLY A 273 -44.20 16.67 -27.90
N GLN A 274 -43.93 15.52 -28.55
CA GLN A 274 -43.04 14.51 -27.97
C GLN A 274 -41.61 15.05 -27.73
N ARG A 275 -41.09 15.86 -28.65
CA ARG A 275 -39.78 16.52 -28.46
C ARG A 275 -39.81 17.48 -27.28
N SER A 276 -40.88 18.27 -27.13
CA SER A 276 -41.06 19.18 -26.00
C SER A 276 -41.14 18.42 -24.67
N VAL A 277 -41.88 17.31 -24.61
CA VAL A 277 -41.97 16.45 -23.40
C VAL A 277 -40.62 15.84 -23.05
N ASN A 278 -39.88 15.31 -24.04
CA ASN A 278 -38.54 14.76 -23.83
C ASN A 278 -37.57 15.82 -23.29
N GLN A 279 -37.64 17.05 -23.83
CA GLN A 279 -36.82 18.17 -23.36
C GLN A 279 -37.16 18.55 -21.92
N ALA A 280 -38.45 18.61 -21.57
CA ALA A 280 -38.88 18.91 -20.21
C ALA A 280 -38.50 17.80 -19.22
N ALA A 281 -38.60 16.53 -19.61
CA ALA A 281 -38.17 15.38 -18.81
C ALA A 281 -36.65 15.40 -18.56
N ALA A 282 -35.86 15.77 -19.57
CA ALA A 282 -34.41 15.93 -19.42
C ALA A 282 -34.07 17.07 -18.44
N SER A 283 -34.78 18.20 -18.50
CA SER A 283 -34.61 19.31 -17.55
C SER A 283 -34.96 18.90 -16.11
N LEU A 284 -36.03 18.12 -15.91
CA LEU A 284 -36.40 17.57 -14.60
C LEU A 284 -35.34 16.62 -14.05
N THR A 285 -34.88 15.69 -14.89
CA THR A 285 -33.82 14.73 -14.52
C THR A 285 -32.54 15.47 -14.13
N GLY A 286 -32.14 16.49 -14.92
CA GLY A 286 -30.98 17.32 -14.60
C GLY A 286 -31.11 18.07 -13.28
N ALA A 287 -32.28 18.61 -12.96
CA ALA A 287 -32.53 19.27 -11.67
C ALA A 287 -32.45 18.27 -10.49
N GLN A 288 -32.98 17.06 -10.67
CA GLN A 288 -32.93 15.99 -9.67
C GLN A 288 -31.49 15.51 -9.44
N ASP A 289 -30.72 15.30 -10.52
CA ASP A 289 -29.31 14.90 -10.43
C ASP A 289 -28.45 15.99 -9.79
N GLN A 290 -28.74 17.27 -10.02
CA GLN A 290 -28.05 18.37 -9.34
C GLN A 290 -28.32 18.35 -7.83
N LEU A 291 -29.57 18.13 -7.41
CA LEU A 291 -29.92 17.97 -5.99
C LEU A 291 -29.20 16.77 -5.38
N ARG A 292 -29.23 15.62 -6.08
CA ARG A 292 -28.59 14.37 -5.64
C ARG A 292 -27.08 14.47 -5.56
N THR A 293 -26.42 15.07 -6.54
CA THR A 293 -24.96 15.24 -6.56
C THR A 293 -24.51 16.06 -5.35
N GLN A 294 -25.23 17.12 -5.01
CA GLN A 294 -24.90 18.00 -3.88
C GLN A 294 -25.11 17.32 -2.52
N THR A 295 -26.02 16.35 -2.42
CA THR A 295 -26.28 15.59 -1.18
C THR A 295 -25.41 14.34 -1.07
N GLU A 296 -25.22 13.58 -2.16
CA GLU A 296 -24.51 12.29 -2.18
C GLU A 296 -22.98 12.40 -2.32
N THR A 297 -22.45 13.42 -3.01
CA THR A 297 -20.99 13.53 -3.17
C THR A 297 -20.28 14.04 -1.92
N LYS A 298 -21.00 14.72 -1.01
CA LYS A 298 -20.44 15.25 0.24
C LYS A 298 -19.80 14.16 1.12
N PRO A 299 -20.44 13.01 1.40
CA PRO A 299 -19.80 11.91 2.11
C PRO A 299 -18.46 11.47 1.51
N ASN A 300 -18.37 11.35 0.18
CA ASN A 300 -17.14 10.96 -0.50
C ASN A 300 -16.06 12.05 -0.40
N GLN A 301 -16.45 13.32 -0.51
CA GLN A 301 -15.54 14.46 -0.30
C GLN A 301 -15.05 14.54 1.15
N ILE A 302 -15.91 14.27 2.14
CA ILE A 302 -15.53 14.21 3.56
C ILE A 302 -14.55 13.07 3.78
N ALA A 303 -14.78 11.88 3.20
CA ALA A 303 -13.87 10.75 3.32
C ALA A 303 -12.48 11.06 2.73
N SER A 304 -12.43 11.68 1.55
CA SER A 304 -11.18 12.13 0.91
C SER A 304 -10.45 13.18 1.77
N ALA A 305 -11.16 14.19 2.27
CA ALA A 305 -10.59 15.23 3.13
C ALA A 305 -10.08 14.65 4.48
N ARG A 306 -10.80 13.68 5.07
CA ARG A 306 -10.34 12.96 6.28
C ARG A 306 -9.06 12.17 6.02
N ALA A 307 -8.96 11.51 4.87
CA ALA A 307 -7.73 10.80 4.49
C ALA A 307 -6.55 11.76 4.32
N GLN A 308 -6.77 12.96 3.77
CA GLN A 308 -5.73 13.99 3.68
C GLN A 308 -5.26 14.48 5.06
N VAL A 309 -6.18 14.69 6.01
CA VAL A 309 -5.83 15.02 7.41
C VAL A 309 -5.03 13.88 8.04
N ALA A 310 -5.44 12.63 7.85
CA ALA A 310 -4.72 11.47 8.38
C ALA A 310 -3.28 11.37 7.82
N ASN A 311 -3.10 11.61 6.52
CA ASN A 311 -1.77 11.66 5.89
C ASN A 311 -0.90 12.79 6.44
N ALA A 312 -1.48 14.00 6.58
CA ALA A 312 -0.76 15.14 7.14
C ALA A 312 -0.38 14.92 8.62
N GLN A 313 -1.25 14.27 9.39
CA GLN A 313 -0.99 13.91 10.78
C GLN A 313 0.14 12.87 10.90
N ALA A 314 0.16 11.86 10.03
CA ALA A 314 1.25 10.87 9.98
C ALA A 314 2.60 11.52 9.62
N ALA A 315 2.59 12.48 8.68
CA ALA A 315 3.78 13.27 8.34
C ALA A 315 4.27 14.12 9.52
N LEU A 316 3.36 14.78 10.24
CA LEU A 316 3.71 15.53 11.45
C LEU A 316 4.28 14.62 12.54
N GLN A 317 3.68 13.44 12.77
CA GLN A 317 4.18 12.48 13.73
C GLN A 317 5.60 12.01 13.38
N THR A 318 5.88 11.76 12.10
CA THR A 318 7.21 11.38 11.63
C THR A 318 8.22 12.51 11.85
N ALA A 319 7.84 13.76 11.54
CA ALA A 319 8.69 14.93 11.77
C ALA A 319 8.98 15.13 13.27
N GLN A 320 7.98 14.94 14.13
CA GLN A 320 8.14 15.00 15.59
C GLN A 320 9.04 13.89 16.13
N GLN A 321 8.92 12.66 15.61
CA GLN A 321 9.82 11.57 15.97
C GLN A 321 11.26 11.88 15.57
N ASN A 322 11.47 12.43 14.37
CA ASN A 322 12.79 12.83 13.92
C ASN A 322 13.37 13.98 14.77
N LEU A 323 12.54 14.92 15.21
CA LEU A 323 12.94 15.96 16.16
C LEU A 323 13.29 15.37 17.53
N ASN A 324 12.51 14.43 18.07
CA ASN A 324 12.86 13.78 19.33
C ASN A 324 14.16 12.96 19.22
N ASN A 325 14.42 12.39 18.05
CA ASN A 325 15.64 11.64 17.76
C ASN A 325 16.90 12.51 17.61
N THR A 326 16.80 13.85 17.68
CA THR A 326 17.98 14.74 17.72
C THR A 326 18.66 14.74 19.09
N THR A 327 17.94 14.32 20.13
CA THR A 327 18.49 14.16 21.48
C THR A 327 18.80 12.71 21.74
N LEU A 328 20.04 12.42 22.10
CA LEU A 328 20.49 11.09 22.48
C LEU A 328 20.25 10.88 23.98
N VAL A 329 19.49 9.84 24.33
CA VAL A 329 19.19 9.49 25.71
C VAL A 329 19.71 8.10 26.06
N ALA A 330 20.06 7.90 27.34
CA ALA A 330 20.49 6.59 27.84
C ALA A 330 19.31 5.60 27.86
N PRO A 331 19.43 4.41 27.27
CA PRO A 331 18.38 3.39 27.32
C PRO A 331 18.35 2.60 28.64
N MET A 332 19.41 2.69 29.45
CA MET A 332 19.56 1.98 30.72
C MET A 332 20.49 2.74 31.67
N ASP A 333 20.48 2.36 32.95
CA ASP A 333 21.46 2.84 33.95
C ASP A 333 22.83 2.17 33.72
N GLY A 334 23.92 2.94 33.78
CA GLY A 334 25.27 2.41 33.59
C GLY A 334 26.36 3.48 33.63
N GLU A 335 27.58 3.08 33.32
CA GLU A 335 28.75 3.96 33.15
C GLU A 335 29.05 4.12 31.66
N VAL A 336 29.54 5.30 31.26
CA VAL A 336 29.93 5.57 29.87
C VAL A 336 31.32 4.99 29.59
N ASN A 337 31.38 3.91 28.80
CA ASN A 337 32.63 3.21 28.48
C ASN A 337 33.44 3.92 27.37
N SER A 338 32.76 4.48 26.38
CA SER A 338 33.41 5.18 25.26
C SER A 338 32.49 6.19 24.60
N ILE A 339 33.06 7.31 24.17
CA ILE A 339 32.39 8.36 23.37
C ILE A 339 33.17 8.52 22.07
N ASN A 340 32.52 8.26 20.95
CA ASN A 340 33.08 8.33 19.60
C ASN A 340 32.46 9.51 18.84
N GLY A 341 32.92 10.72 19.17
CA GLY A 341 32.58 11.95 18.46
C GLY A 341 32.97 13.20 19.23
N VAL A 342 33.14 14.30 18.50
CA VAL A 342 33.44 15.62 19.09
C VAL A 342 32.38 16.65 18.70
N VAL A 343 32.15 17.63 19.57
CA VAL A 343 31.24 18.75 19.27
C VAL A 343 31.69 19.44 17.98
N GLY A 344 30.75 19.68 17.07
CA GLY A 344 30.99 20.23 15.73
C GLY A 344 31.17 19.18 14.62
N GLU A 345 31.26 17.89 14.96
CA GLU A 345 31.31 16.80 13.97
C GLU A 345 29.91 16.46 13.43
N ASN A 346 29.83 16.00 12.18
CA ASN A 346 28.58 15.57 11.57
C ASN A 346 28.35 14.07 11.78
N VAL A 347 27.26 13.72 12.45
CA VAL A 347 26.89 12.34 12.75
C VAL A 347 25.92 11.81 11.68
N ALA A 348 26.09 10.55 11.28
CA ALA A 348 25.20 9.86 10.34
C ALA A 348 24.37 8.77 11.04
N PRO A 349 23.12 8.52 10.57
CA PRO A 349 22.28 7.47 11.13
C PRO A 349 22.82 6.08 10.76
N GLY A 350 23.06 5.25 11.78
CA GLY A 350 23.43 3.85 11.63
C GLY A 350 24.78 3.51 12.23
N GLY A 351 24.76 3.03 13.48
CA GLY A 351 25.82 2.23 14.06
C GLY A 351 25.31 0.79 14.23
N GLY A 352 26.04 -0.19 13.71
CA GLY A 352 25.70 -1.62 13.81
C GLY A 352 25.54 -2.11 15.26
N THR A 353 25.12 -3.34 15.45
CA THR A 353 24.99 -3.97 16.78
C THR A 353 26.19 -4.86 17.05
N THR A 354 26.67 -4.90 18.30
CA THR A 354 27.61 -5.94 18.76
C THR A 354 26.95 -7.29 18.61
N ALA A 355 27.68 -8.25 18.03
CA ALA A 355 27.24 -9.63 18.05
C ALA A 355 27.35 -10.11 19.50
N GLU A 356 26.20 -10.46 20.08
CA GLU A 356 26.10 -10.91 21.47
C GLU A 356 26.46 -12.40 21.60
N ALA A 357 27.07 -12.75 22.71
CA ALA A 357 27.34 -14.11 23.13
C ALA A 357 26.02 -14.84 23.43
N PRO A 358 25.78 -16.03 22.87
CA PRO A 358 24.48 -16.69 22.95
C PRO A 358 23.98 -16.90 24.38
N GLY A 359 22.72 -16.57 24.64
CA GLY A 359 22.09 -16.75 25.96
C GLY A 359 22.49 -15.70 27.01
N SER A 360 23.27 -14.69 26.63
CA SER A 360 23.68 -13.56 27.47
C SER A 360 23.59 -12.23 26.70
N GLN A 361 23.72 -11.10 27.39
CA GLN A 361 23.81 -9.76 26.77
C GLN A 361 25.28 -9.29 26.62
N ALA A 362 26.25 -10.18 26.90
CA ALA A 362 27.68 -9.91 26.76
C ALA A 362 28.11 -9.98 25.30
N PRO A 363 28.98 -9.08 24.78
CA PRO A 363 29.52 -9.16 23.42
C PRO A 363 30.47 -10.35 23.18
N LEU A 364 30.59 -10.80 21.92
CA LEU A 364 31.60 -11.79 21.51
C LEU A 364 33.02 -11.19 21.49
N PRO A 365 34.04 -11.87 22.06
CA PRO A 365 35.43 -11.42 22.03
C PRO A 365 35.96 -11.23 20.60
N GLY A 366 36.50 -10.06 20.30
CA GLY A 366 37.04 -9.74 18.97
C GLY A 366 35.98 -9.48 17.89
N SER A 367 34.69 -9.55 18.24
CA SER A 367 33.62 -9.14 17.34
C SER A 367 33.54 -7.62 17.36
N ALA A 368 34.06 -6.98 16.30
CA ALA A 368 33.88 -5.56 16.12
C ALA A 368 32.38 -5.27 16.02
N ALA A 369 31.82 -4.62 17.03
CA ALA A 369 30.78 -3.67 16.71
C ALA A 369 30.93 -2.43 17.55
N SER A 370 30.49 -1.30 17.06
CA SER A 370 30.20 -0.90 15.69
C SER A 370 30.69 0.53 15.61
N ASN A 371 30.35 1.27 14.56
CA ASN A 371 30.38 2.73 14.59
C ASN A 371 29.35 3.29 15.60
N ALA A 372 29.37 2.81 16.85
CA ALA A 372 28.52 3.24 17.93
C ALA A 372 29.02 4.59 18.44
N PHE A 373 28.12 5.57 18.52
CA PHE A 373 28.49 6.90 19.02
C PHE A 373 28.84 6.86 20.51
N MET A 374 28.08 6.13 21.32
CA MET A 374 28.37 5.95 22.75
C MET A 374 28.08 4.52 23.20
N VAL A 375 28.92 4.00 24.09
CA VAL A 375 28.74 2.68 24.69
C VAL A 375 28.54 2.85 26.20
N ILE A 376 27.43 2.33 26.71
CA ILE A 376 27.10 2.36 28.14
C ILE A 376 27.17 0.93 28.67
N GLY A 377 27.91 0.70 29.75
CA GLY A 377 28.04 -0.60 30.40
C GLY A 377 27.64 -0.55 31.87
N ASN A 378 27.03 -1.62 32.40
CA ASN A 378 26.78 -1.75 33.83
C ASN A 378 27.84 -2.67 34.46
N ILE A 379 28.69 -2.11 35.32
CA ILE A 379 29.78 -2.84 36.00
C ILE A 379 29.33 -3.64 37.24
N SER A 380 28.03 -3.63 37.58
CA SER A 380 27.51 -4.32 38.78
C SER A 380 27.52 -5.86 38.63
N GLY A 381 27.69 -6.36 37.41
CA GLY A 381 27.85 -7.78 37.11
C GLY A 381 28.78 -7.94 35.90
N MET A 382 29.73 -8.87 35.99
CA MET A 382 30.73 -9.11 34.95
C MET A 382 30.64 -10.58 34.52
N ASP A 383 30.67 -10.81 33.22
CA ASP A 383 30.72 -12.13 32.62
C ASP A 383 32.08 -12.37 31.97
N VAL A 384 32.48 -13.64 31.87
CA VAL A 384 33.66 -14.04 31.12
C VAL A 384 33.21 -14.85 29.91
N VAL A 385 33.55 -14.36 28.72
CA VAL A 385 33.24 -15.05 27.48
C VAL A 385 34.49 -15.77 26.99
N VAL A 386 34.44 -17.11 26.98
CA VAL A 386 35.58 -17.97 26.69
C VAL A 386 35.31 -18.79 25.43
N PRO A 387 36.18 -18.72 24.39
CA PRO A 387 36.13 -19.63 23.26
C PRO A 387 36.70 -21.01 23.63
N PHE A 388 36.00 -22.07 23.22
CA PHE A 388 36.40 -23.46 23.33
C PHE A 388 36.41 -24.12 21.96
N ALA A 389 37.35 -25.03 21.74
CA ALA A 389 37.37 -25.84 20.53
C ALA A 389 36.15 -26.80 20.48
N GLU A 390 35.70 -27.15 19.28
CA GLU A 390 34.58 -28.08 19.05
C GLU A 390 34.67 -29.39 19.87
N SER A 391 35.88 -29.94 20.03
CA SER A 391 36.11 -31.16 20.81
C SER A 391 35.73 -31.01 22.29
N ASP A 392 35.97 -29.83 22.86
CA ASP A 392 35.75 -29.53 24.27
C ASP A 392 34.34 -28.97 24.52
N ALA A 393 33.80 -28.22 23.55
CA ALA A 393 32.45 -27.67 23.59
C ALA A 393 31.37 -28.74 23.80
N SER A 394 31.57 -29.95 23.25
CA SER A 394 30.67 -31.09 23.43
C SER A 394 30.49 -31.57 24.88
N ARG A 395 31.40 -31.19 25.78
CA ARG A 395 31.41 -31.61 27.20
C ARG A 395 31.00 -30.49 28.17
N LEU A 396 30.79 -29.27 27.65
CA LEU A 396 30.34 -28.14 28.44
C LEU A 396 28.83 -28.17 28.59
N ALA A 397 28.36 -27.85 29.79
CA ALA A 397 26.94 -27.76 30.11
C ALA A 397 26.66 -26.52 30.94
N VAL A 398 25.45 -25.99 30.81
CA VAL A 398 24.95 -24.90 31.67
C VAL A 398 24.98 -25.35 33.13
N ASN A 399 25.28 -24.41 34.02
CA ASN A 399 25.37 -24.58 35.48
C ASN A 399 26.55 -25.44 35.97
N GLN A 400 27.62 -25.58 35.19
CA GLN A 400 28.88 -26.14 35.68
C GLN A 400 29.66 -25.10 36.49
N ASP A 401 30.25 -25.53 37.62
CA ASP A 401 31.12 -24.70 38.44
C ASP A 401 32.46 -24.44 37.72
N VAL A 402 32.89 -23.18 37.72
CA VAL A 402 34.14 -22.75 37.09
C VAL A 402 34.95 -21.92 38.08
N GLN A 403 36.27 -22.10 38.09
CA GLN A 403 37.18 -21.20 38.79
C GLN A 403 37.85 -20.29 37.78
N VAL A 404 37.69 -18.97 37.96
CA VAL A 404 38.29 -17.94 37.12
C VAL A 404 39.44 -17.29 37.87
N THR A 405 40.61 -17.26 37.23
CA THR A 405 41.80 -16.59 37.73
C THR A 405 42.15 -15.41 36.84
N PHE A 406 42.57 -14.29 37.43
CA PHE A 406 42.91 -13.07 36.71
C PHE A 406 44.43 -12.90 36.68
N ASP A 407 45.00 -12.78 35.49
CA ASP A 407 46.45 -12.57 35.32
C ASP A 407 46.91 -11.25 35.97
N ALA A 408 46.04 -10.23 35.94
CA ALA A 408 46.32 -8.91 36.51
C ALA A 408 46.36 -8.87 38.05
N VAL A 409 45.81 -9.87 38.75
CA VAL A 409 45.73 -9.89 40.23
C VAL A 409 46.17 -11.25 40.76
N SER A 410 47.42 -11.33 41.23
CA SER A 410 48.00 -12.56 41.76
C SER A 410 47.18 -13.11 42.94
N ASN A 411 46.82 -14.39 42.87
CA ASN A 411 46.02 -15.14 43.86
C ASN A 411 44.53 -14.76 43.97
N LEU A 412 43.96 -13.96 43.06
CA LEU A 412 42.51 -13.77 43.01
C LEU A 412 41.85 -14.90 42.20
N THR A 413 41.10 -15.76 42.89
CA THR A 413 40.25 -16.79 42.28
C THR A 413 38.80 -16.51 42.62
N ILE A 414 37.98 -16.28 41.60
CA ILE A 414 36.53 -16.07 41.75
C ILE A 414 35.83 -17.34 41.26
N SER A 415 34.85 -17.81 42.03
CA SER A 415 34.00 -18.93 41.62
C SER A 415 32.87 -18.39 40.75
N GLY A 416 32.67 -18.99 39.58
CA GLY A 416 31.59 -18.65 38.66
C GLY A 416 30.85 -19.89 38.19
N HIS A 417 29.80 -19.69 37.39
CA HIS A 417 29.06 -20.79 36.78
C HIS A 417 28.77 -20.50 35.30
N VAL A 418 28.72 -21.56 34.49
CA VAL A 418 28.39 -21.43 33.06
C VAL A 418 26.92 -21.07 32.90
N ILE A 419 26.61 -19.93 32.30
CA ILE A 419 25.23 -19.49 32.05
C ILE A 419 24.72 -20.06 30.72
N ALA A 420 25.57 -20.04 29.69
CA ALA A 420 25.20 -20.43 28.35
C ALA A 420 26.41 -20.95 27.56
N VAL A 421 26.13 -21.87 26.64
CA VAL A 421 27.10 -22.37 25.66
C VAL A 421 26.49 -22.14 24.28
N ALA A 422 27.23 -21.44 23.42
CA ALA A 422 26.85 -21.16 22.05
C ALA A 422 26.59 -22.47 21.28
N SER A 423 25.49 -22.53 20.54
CA SER A 423 25.20 -23.61 19.60
C SER A 423 25.76 -23.33 18.19
N ALA A 424 26.07 -22.07 17.90
CA ALA A 424 26.68 -21.62 16.66
C ALA A 424 28.20 -21.49 16.81
N SER A 425 28.95 -21.98 15.83
CA SER A 425 30.41 -21.88 15.79
C SER A 425 30.89 -20.64 15.04
N THR A 426 31.97 -20.02 15.49
CA THR A 426 32.73 -19.05 14.70
C THR A 426 34.04 -19.66 14.23
N ASN A 427 34.46 -19.31 13.01
CA ASN A 427 35.78 -19.70 12.50
C ASN A 427 36.77 -18.60 12.86
N ALA A 428 37.66 -18.86 13.83
CA ALA A 428 38.78 -17.98 14.11
C ALA A 428 40.07 -18.70 13.71
N SER A 429 40.77 -18.16 12.71
CA SER A 429 42.10 -18.64 12.28
C SER A 429 42.19 -20.15 11.96
N GLY A 430 41.14 -20.75 11.38
CA GLY A 430 41.14 -22.16 10.96
C GLY A 430 40.75 -23.17 12.05
N VAL A 431 40.39 -22.70 13.25
CA VAL A 431 39.81 -23.51 14.32
C VAL A 431 38.34 -23.12 14.51
N VAL A 432 37.47 -24.12 14.57
CA VAL A 432 36.04 -23.97 14.87
C VAL A 432 35.89 -23.77 16.38
N ASN A 433 35.48 -22.57 16.79
CA ASN A 433 35.29 -22.21 18.19
C ASN A 433 33.81 -22.07 18.54
N TYR A 434 33.47 -22.50 19.75
CA TYR A 434 32.20 -22.29 20.42
C TYR A 434 32.44 -21.44 21.66
N TYR A 435 31.55 -20.50 21.96
CA TYR A 435 31.71 -19.63 23.14
C TYR A 435 30.88 -20.13 24.30
N ALA A 436 31.44 -20.11 25.51
CA ALA A 436 30.65 -20.21 26.73
C ALA A 436 30.73 -18.90 27.50
N THR A 437 29.59 -18.47 28.04
CA THR A 437 29.47 -17.31 28.92
C THR A 437 29.43 -17.78 30.37
N ILE A 438 30.30 -17.23 31.21
CA ILE A 438 30.45 -17.58 32.61
C ILE A 438 30.09 -16.36 33.45
N ALA A 439 29.11 -16.49 34.35
CA ALA A 439 28.81 -15.46 35.35
C ALA A 439 29.81 -15.55 36.50
N LEU A 440 30.37 -14.42 36.87
CA LEU A 440 31.15 -14.28 38.10
C LEU A 440 30.20 -14.03 39.29
N ASN A 441 30.43 -14.72 40.42
CA ASN A 441 29.61 -14.58 41.64
C ASN A 441 30.19 -13.58 42.63
#